data_AF-A0A497F0G4-F1
#
_entry.id   AF-A0A497F0G4-F1
#
_cell.length_a   1.000
_cell.length_b   1.000
_cell.length_c   1.000
_cell.angle_alpha   90.00
_cell.angle_beta   90.00
_cell.angle_gamma   90.00
#
_symmetry.space_group_name_H-M   'P 1'
#
loop_
_entity.id
_entity.type
_entity.pdbx_description
1 polymer ?
#
loop_
_entity_poly.entity_id
_entity_poly.type
_entity_poly.pdbx_seq_one_letter_code
_entity_poly.pdbx_strand_id
1 'polypeptide(L)'
;MLRWCHKIVEIVVLRLGHRASRDKRVTSHVCLVARAFGASEVIIAGDEDPTIESTVKKIVERWGGNFKVSFTQNPLAVINEWKRRGGIVIHLT
;
A
#
# COMPACT_ATOMS: atom_id res chain seq x y z
N MET A 1 36.74 3.92 7.23
CA MET A 1 36.00 3.74 5.96
C MET A 1 34.58 3.29 6.30
N LEU A 2 33.70 4.22 6.65
CA LEU A 2 32.31 3.91 7.03
C LEU A 2 31.46 3.83 5.76
N ARG A 3 31.08 2.62 5.36
CA ARG A 3 30.06 2.38 4.35
C ARG A 3 28.73 2.93 4.89
N TRP A 4 28.26 4.03 4.33
CA TRP A 4 26.88 4.50 4.48
C TRP A 4 25.96 3.48 3.81
N CYS A 5 25.50 2.49 4.58
CA CYS A 5 24.44 1.61 4.14
C CYS A 5 23.14 2.43 4.19
N HIS A 6 22.64 2.88 3.04
CA HIS A 6 21.32 3.50 2.93
C HIS A 6 20.32 2.55 3.59
N LYS A 7 19.81 2.90 4.77
CA LYS A 7 18.73 2.13 5.39
C LYS A 7 17.53 2.24 4.46
N ILE A 8 17.19 1.14 3.80
CA ILE A 8 15.95 1.05 3.03
C ILE A 8 14.81 1.11 4.04
N VAL A 9 14.08 2.22 4.05
CA VAL A 9 12.90 2.39 4.91
C VAL A 9 11.71 1.78 4.17
N GLU A 10 11.08 0.77 4.78
CA GLU A 10 9.85 0.18 4.26
C GLU A 10 8.67 1.11 4.57
N ILE A 11 7.92 1.49 3.54
CA ILE A 11 6.73 2.34 3.65
C ILE A 11 5.54 1.59 3.08
N VAL A 12 4.52 1.38 3.90
CA VAL A 12 3.26 0.74 3.52
C VAL A 12 2.11 1.69 3.78
N VAL A 13 1.19 1.80 2.82
CA VAL A 13 -0.01 2.65 2.93
C VAL A 13 -1.22 1.79 3.22
N LEU A 14 -1.94 2.08 4.30
CA LEU A 14 -3.22 1.44 4.63
C LEU A 14 -4.38 2.33 4.17
N ARG A 15 -5.08 1.94 3.11
CA ARG A 15 -6.26 2.66 2.59
C ARG A 15 -7.52 2.12 3.28
N LEU A 16 -8.12 2.90 4.17
CA LEU A 16 -9.31 2.50 4.94
C LEU A 16 -10.63 2.73 4.20
N GLY A 17 -11.59 1.83 4.37
CA GLY A 17 -13.01 2.01 3.99
C GLY A 17 -13.31 1.93 2.49
N HIS A 18 -12.62 1.07 1.74
CA HIS A 18 -12.86 0.92 0.29
C HIS A 18 -14.22 0.30 0.03
N ARG A 19 -14.97 0.94 -0.87
CA ARG A 19 -16.26 0.45 -1.37
C ARG A 19 -16.14 0.15 -2.86
N ALA A 20 -16.20 -1.12 -3.25
CA ALA A 20 -15.95 -1.54 -4.63
C ALA A 20 -16.93 -0.88 -5.64
N SER A 21 -18.16 -0.58 -5.19
CA SER A 21 -19.18 0.09 -6.02
C SER A 21 -18.93 1.58 -6.26
N ARG A 22 -18.12 2.26 -5.42
CA ARG A 22 -18.01 3.73 -5.42
C ARG A 22 -16.59 4.24 -5.59
N ASP A 23 -15.62 3.54 -5.00
CA ASP A 23 -14.32 4.13 -4.68
C ASP A 23 -13.20 3.74 -5.66
N LYS A 24 -13.51 2.97 -6.72
CA LYS A 24 -12.52 2.43 -7.69
C LYS A 24 -11.48 3.45 -8.12
N ARG A 25 -11.93 4.60 -8.66
CA ARG A 25 -11.04 5.64 -9.18
C ARG A 25 -10.11 6.20 -8.09
N VAL A 26 -10.67 6.51 -6.92
CA VAL A 26 -9.92 7.11 -5.80
C VAL A 26 -8.88 6.12 -5.29
N THR A 27 -9.26 4.87 -5.07
CA THR A 27 -8.34 3.84 -4.57
C THR A 27 -7.25 3.52 -5.60
N SER A 28 -7.55 3.50 -6.90
CA SER A 28 -6.51 3.38 -7.93
C SER A 28 -5.52 4.55 -7.92
N HIS A 29 -5.98 5.79 -7.69
CA HIS A 29 -5.07 6.94 -7.57
C HIS A 29 -4.19 6.84 -6.31
N VAL A 30 -4.74 6.38 -5.19
CA VAL A 30 -3.95 6.10 -3.97
C VAL A 30 -2.82 5.10 -4.29
N CYS A 31 -3.11 4.01 -5.00
CA CYS A 31 -2.10 3.04 -5.41
C CYS A 31 -1.01 3.63 -6.29
N LEU A 32 -1.40 4.42 -7.30
CA LEU A 32 -0.47 5.08 -8.22
C LEU A 32 0.44 6.08 -7.50
N VAL A 33 -0.14 6.91 -6.63
CA VAL A 33 0.60 7.92 -5.85
C VAL A 33 1.52 7.21 -4.86
N ALA A 34 1.04 6.24 -4.09
CA ALA A 34 1.87 5.48 -3.15
C ALA A 34 3.11 4.89 -3.85
N ARG A 35 2.94 4.27 -5.02
CA ARG A 35 4.05 3.77 -5.84
C ARG A 35 5.01 4.88 -6.26
N ALA A 36 4.50 5.99 -6.80
CA ALA A 36 5.32 7.09 -7.30
C ALA A 36 6.18 7.73 -6.19
N PHE A 37 5.67 7.74 -4.95
CA PHE A 37 6.34 8.29 -3.78
C PHE A 37 7.17 7.24 -2.99
N GLY A 38 7.36 6.03 -3.54
CA GLY A 38 8.31 5.05 -3.00
C GLY A 38 7.75 4.09 -1.94
N ALA A 39 6.43 4.01 -1.77
CA ALA A 39 5.83 2.95 -0.96
C ALA A 39 6.09 1.58 -1.60
N SER A 40 6.26 0.54 -0.78
CA SER A 40 6.42 -0.84 -1.23
C SER A 40 5.07 -1.53 -1.45
N GLU A 41 4.04 -1.14 -0.69
CA GLU A 41 2.72 -1.78 -0.73
C GLU A 41 1.60 -0.81 -0.36
N VAL A 42 0.42 -1.05 -0.94
CA VAL A 42 -0.86 -0.53 -0.44
C VAL A 42 -1.71 -1.69 0.05
N ILE A 43 -2.14 -1.63 1.31
CA ILE A 43 -3.11 -2.56 1.89
C ILE A 43 -4.47 -1.84 1.89
N ILE A 44 -5.48 -2.43 1.25
CA ILE A 44 -6.82 -1.85 1.11
C ILE A 44 -7.74 -2.54 2.11
N ALA A 45 -8.31 -1.77 3.04
CA ALA A 45 -9.30 -2.26 3.98
C ALA A 45 -10.72 -1.93 3.50
N GLY A 46 -11.58 -2.93 3.43
CA GLY A 46 -12.95 -2.81 2.91
C GLY A 46 -13.26 -3.91 1.89
N ASP A 47 -14.12 -3.61 0.94
CA ASP A 47 -14.51 -4.58 -0.09
C ASP A 47 -13.29 -5.07 -0.89
N GLU A 48 -13.28 -6.34 -1.28
CA GLU A 48 -12.33 -6.80 -2.30
C GLU A 48 -12.67 -6.21 -3.66
N ASP A 49 -11.64 -5.84 -4.42
CA ASP A 49 -11.81 -5.31 -5.77
C ASP A 49 -10.69 -5.79 -6.70
N PRO A 50 -10.86 -6.97 -7.34
CA PRO A 50 -9.86 -7.57 -8.23
C PRO A 50 -9.45 -6.66 -9.40
N THR A 51 -10.27 -5.67 -9.74
CA THR A 51 -9.94 -4.72 -10.81
C THR A 51 -8.77 -3.81 -10.43
N ILE A 52 -8.58 -3.53 -9.12
CA ILE A 52 -7.47 -2.74 -8.61
C ILE A 52 -6.16 -3.54 -8.67
N GLU A 53 -6.19 -4.82 -8.26
CA GLU A 53 -5.06 -5.74 -8.40
C GLU A 53 -4.61 -5.86 -9.86
N SER A 54 -5.54 -6.07 -10.78
CA SER A 54 -5.25 -6.13 -12.21
C SER A 54 -4.59 -4.83 -12.72
N THR A 55 -5.07 -3.68 -12.23
CA THR A 55 -4.52 -2.37 -12.59
C THR A 55 -3.09 -2.22 -12.09
N VAL A 56 -2.83 -2.52 -10.81
CA VAL A 56 -1.50 -2.46 -10.21
C VAL A 56 -0.53 -3.42 -10.90
N LYS A 57 -0.96 -4.65 -11.20
CA LYS A 57 -0.16 -5.64 -11.93
C LYS A 57 0.27 -5.11 -13.30
N LYS A 58 -0.66 -4.56 -14.09
CA LYS A 58 -0.34 -3.96 -15.40
C LYS A 58 0.63 -2.78 -15.29
N ILE A 59 0.54 -1.99 -14.21
CA ILE A 59 1.48 -0.88 -13.97
C ILE A 59 2.88 -1.44 -13.68
N VAL A 60 3.00 -2.45 -12.81
CA VAL A 60 4.28 -3.08 -12.49
C VAL A 60 4.90 -3.77 -13.71
N GLU A 61 4.10 -4.46 -14.53
CA GLU A 61 4.57 -5.09 -15.76
C GLU A 61 5.10 -4.06 -16.78
N ARG A 62 4.48 -2.89 -16.88
CA ARG A 62 4.87 -1.85 -17.84
C ARG A 62 6.03 -0.98 -17.37
N TRP A 63 6.08 -0.65 -16.09
CA TRP A 63 6.99 0.35 -15.53
C TRP A 63 8.04 -0.25 -14.58
N GLY A 64 8.00 -1.56 -14.33
CA GLY A 64 8.86 -2.25 -13.39
C GLY A 64 8.61 -1.91 -11.92
N GLY A 65 9.45 -2.46 -11.05
CA GLY A 65 9.41 -2.31 -9.60
C GLY A 65 8.74 -3.50 -8.88
N ASN A 66 8.77 -3.47 -7.55
CA ASN A 66 8.26 -4.55 -6.70
C ASN A 66 7.04 -4.11 -5.87
N PHE A 67 6.27 -3.14 -6.39
CA PHE A 67 5.11 -2.55 -5.72
C PHE A 67 3.94 -3.53 -5.67
N LYS A 68 3.31 -3.65 -4.50
CA LYS A 68 2.23 -4.62 -4.26
C LYS A 68 0.94 -3.93 -3.83
N VAL A 69 -0.16 -4.64 -4.03
CA VAL A 69 -1.45 -4.29 -3.44
C VAL A 69 -2.05 -5.56 -2.84
N SER A 70 -2.66 -5.43 -1.67
CA SER A 70 -3.37 -6.50 -0.97
C SER A 70 -4.64 -5.96 -0.31
N PHE A 71 -5.53 -6.86 0.09
CA PHE A 71 -6.78 -6.52 0.76
C PHE A 71 -6.83 -7.09 2.18
N THR A 72 -7.54 -6.41 3.07
CA THR A 72 -7.79 -6.88 4.44
C THR A 72 -9.21 -6.55 4.89
N GLN A 73 -9.83 -7.46 5.62
CA GLN A 73 -11.06 -7.18 6.36
C GLN A 73 -10.79 -6.66 7.78
N ASN A 74 -9.54 -6.71 8.23
CA ASN A 74 -9.16 -6.35 9.60
C ASN A 74 -8.00 -5.33 9.61
N PRO A 75 -8.28 -4.03 9.41
CA PRO A 75 -7.26 -2.99 9.42
C PRO A 75 -6.55 -2.85 10.78
N LEU A 76 -7.25 -3.14 11.89
CA LEU A 76 -6.66 -3.09 13.23
C LEU A 76 -5.57 -4.14 13.40
N ALA A 77 -5.76 -5.35 12.86
CA ALA A 77 -4.73 -6.38 12.86
C ALA A 77 -3.48 -5.94 12.09
N VAL A 78 -3.65 -5.28 10.94
CA VAL A 78 -2.54 -4.72 10.15
C VAL A 78 -1.77 -3.67 10.94
N ILE A 79 -2.47 -2.73 11.58
CA ILE A 79 -1.86 -1.68 12.41
C ILE A 79 -1.09 -2.28 13.59
N ASN A 80 -1.70 -3.25 14.28
CA ASN A 80 -1.08 -3.92 15.42
C ASN A 80 0.16 -4.69 15.01
N GLU A 81 0.10 -5.43 13.90
CA GLU A 81 1.26 -6.15 13.38
C GLU A 81 2.40 -5.21 12.99
N TRP A 82 2.09 -4.10 12.32
CA TRP A 82 3.08 -3.09 11.96
C TRP A 82 3.80 -2.53 13.20
N LYS A 83 3.03 -2.20 14.25
CA LYS A 83 3.60 -1.74 15.54
C LYS A 83 4.44 -2.82 16.21
N ARG A 84 4.01 -4.09 16.20
CA ARG A 84 4.79 -5.22 16.77
C ARG A 84 6.14 -5.38 16.11
N ARG A 85 6.22 -5.12 14.80
CA ARG A 85 7.47 -5.11 14.03
C ARG A 85 8.37 -3.88 14.29
N GLY A 86 7.97 -2.99 15.21
CA GLY A 86 8.69 -1.75 15.50
C GLY A 86 8.42 -0.61 14.50
N GLY A 87 7.39 -0.75 13.67
CA GLY A 87 7.00 0.25 12.68
C GLY A 87 6.27 1.45 13.29
N ILE A 88 6.40 2.61 12.65
CA ILE A 88 5.70 3.84 13.03
C ILE A 88 4.39 3.91 12.24
N VAL A 89 3.29 4.25 12.94
CA VAL A 89 1.97 4.43 12.34
C VAL A 89 1.65 5.92 12.31
N ILE A 90 1.39 6.44 11.11
CA ILE A 90 1.03 7.84 10.88
C ILE A 90 -0.38 7.86 10.29
N HIS A 91 -1.32 8.47 11.02
CA HIS A 91 -2.69 8.64 10.56
C HIS A 91 -2.83 10.03 9.91
N LEU A 92 -3.15 10.05 8.61
CA LEU A 92 -3.41 11.27 7.87
C LEU A 92 -4.91 11.58 7.98
N THR A 93 -5.26 12.67 8.65
CA THR A 93 -6.64 13.13 8.90
C THR A 93 -6.93 14.44 8.22
#